data_AF-A0A524L8H3-F1
#
_entry.id   AF-A0A524L8H3-F1
#
_cell.length_a   1.000
_cell.length_b   1.000
_cell.length_c   1.000
_cell.angle_alpha   90.00
_cell.angle_beta   90.00
_cell.angle_gamma   90.00
#
_symmetry.space_group_name_H-M   'P 1'
#
loop_
_entity.id
_entity.type
_entity.pdbx_description
1 polymer ?
#
loop_
_entity_poly.entity_id
_entity_poly.type
_entity_poly.pdbx_seq_one_letter_code
_entity_poly.pdbx_strand_id
1 'polypeptide(L)' 'MIDVMLSNEKYTGNVRLLDDGKHDAYYLSEDNNPAIVSKQTFQAVKIEKQHRSNVIRGKDSNQRKSEKYSSKK' A
#
# COMPACT_ATOMS: atom_id res chain seq x y z
N MET A 1 -8.93 -6.02 -9.44
CA MET A 1 -8.12 -5.24 -10.40
C MET A 1 -7.68 -3.87 -9.84
N ILE A 2 -8.55 -3.12 -9.14
CA ILE A 2 -8.22 -1.80 -8.57
C ILE A 2 -7.16 -1.84 -7.44
N ASP A 3 -7.04 -2.97 -6.73
CA ASP A 3 -6.14 -3.08 -5.59
C ASP A 3 -4.67 -2.99 -5.94
N VAL A 4 -4.30 -3.52 -7.12
CA VAL A 4 -2.93 -3.48 -7.65
C VAL A 4 -2.54 -2.05 -8.01
N MET A 5 -3.49 -1.27 -8.54
CA MET A 5 -3.24 0.13 -8.89
C MET A 5 -3.01 0.99 -7.64
N LEU A 6 -3.84 0.81 -6.61
CA LEU A 6 -3.75 1.59 -5.37
C LEU A 6 -2.63 1.13 -4.41
N SER A 7 -1.89 0.08 -4.76
CA SER A 7 -0.74 -0.40 -3.98
C SER A 7 0.60 -0.07 -4.63
N ASN A 8 0.59 0.41 -5.88
CA ASN A 8 1.81 0.65 -6.64
C ASN A 8 2.36 2.06 -6.37
N GLU A 9 3.56 2.12 -5.82
CA GLU A 9 4.23 3.37 -5.44
C GLU A 9 4.68 4.21 -6.66
N LYS A 10 4.68 3.64 -7.87
CA LYS A 10 4.96 4.39 -9.11
C LYS A 10 4.01 5.57 -9.33
N TYR A 11 2.79 5.49 -8.78
CA TYR A 11 1.79 6.56 -8.90
C TYR A 11 2.09 7.76 -8.01
N THR A 12 2.99 7.61 -7.04
CA THR A 12 3.47 8.70 -6.18
C THR A 12 4.84 9.25 -6.62
N GLY A 13 5.33 8.86 -7.81
CA GLY A 13 6.65 9.27 -8.32
C GLY A 13 7.83 8.45 -7.79
N ASN A 14 7.55 7.41 -6.99
CA ASN A 14 8.58 6.61 -6.34
C ASN A 14 8.74 5.26 -7.07
N VAL A 15 9.96 4.90 -7.43
CA VAL A 15 10.28 3.62 -8.07
C VAL A 15 11.27 2.85 -7.21
N ARG A 16 10.97 1.58 -6.93
CA ARG A 16 11.89 0.65 -6.28
C ARG A 16 12.53 -0.24 -7.34
N LEU A 17 13.84 -0.17 -7.46
CA LEU A 17 14.63 -1.03 -8.32
C LEU A 17 15.21 -2.17 -7.49
N LEU A 18 15.01 -3.39 -7.95
CA LEU A 18 15.65 -4.57 -7.37
C LEU A 18 17.07 -4.68 -7.96
N ASP A 19 18.06 -4.87 -7.10
CA ASP A 19 19.40 -5.26 -7.52
C ASP A 19 19.36 -6.71 -8.05
N ASP A 20 19.99 -6.95 -9.19
CA ASP A 20 19.84 -8.19 -9.99
C ASP A 20 20.55 -9.42 -9.40
N GLY A 21 21.24 -9.28 -8.25
CA GLY A 21 21.96 -10.36 -7.59
C GLY A 21 21.82 -10.46 -6.08
N LYS A 22 21.22 -9.47 -5.40
CA LYS A 22 21.05 -9.48 -3.94
C LYS A 22 19.64 -9.02 -3.57
N HIS A 23 18.79 -9.97 -3.19
CA HIS A 23 17.38 -9.75 -2.82
C HIS A 23 17.15 -8.77 -1.65
N ASP A 24 18.21 -8.26 -1.02
CA ASP A 24 18.16 -7.39 0.14
C ASP A 24 18.35 -5.90 -0.19
N ALA A 25 18.89 -5.54 -1.37
CA ALA A 25 19.13 -4.15 -1.73
C ALA A 25 18.00 -3.60 -2.63
N TYR A 26 17.20 -2.68 -2.08
CA TYR A 26 16.19 -1.93 -2.82
C TYR A 26 16.66 -0.49 -2.97
N TYR A 27 16.92 -0.06 -4.21
CA TYR A 27 17.18 1.36 -4.49
C TYR A 27 15.83 2.08 -4.64
N LEU A 28 15.60 3.09 -3.80
CA LEU A 28 14.43 3.97 -3.91
C LEU A 28 14.84 5.21 -4.70
N SER A 29 14.27 5.36 -5.90
CA SER A 29 14.33 6.63 -6.64
C SER A 29 13.05 7.40 -6.34
N GLU A 30 13.20 8.52 -5.63
CA GLU A 30 12.12 9.48 -5.40
C GLU A 30 12.03 10.46 -6.56
N ASP A 31 10.82 10.94 -6.85
CA ASP A 31 10.52 11.94 -7.88
C ASP A 31 11.06 11.59 -9.29
N ASN A 32 11.18 10.29 -9.58
CA ASN A 32 11.66 9.80 -10.88
C ASN A 32 10.70 10.16 -12.02
N ASN A 33 9.40 10.15 -11.72
CA ASN A 33 8.33 10.42 -12.67
C ASN A 33 7.32 11.39 -12.03
N PRO A 34 6.60 12.18 -12.83
CA PRO A 34 5.55 13.05 -12.31
C PRO A 34 4.52 12.21 -11.53
N ALA A 35 4.28 12.62 -10.28
CA ALA A 35 3.31 11.96 -9.42
C ALA A 35 1.89 12.18 -9.95
N ILE A 36 1.17 11.09 -10.16
CA ILE A 36 -0.25 11.12 -10.57
C ILE A 36 -1.14 11.31 -9.35
N VAL A 37 -0.72 10.75 -8.20
CA VAL A 37 -1.43 10.85 -6.92
C VAL A 37 -0.43 11.34 -5.86
N SER A 38 -0.85 12.26 -5.00
CA SER A 38 0.01 12.74 -3.92
C SER A 38 0.34 11.61 -2.92
N LYS A 39 1.54 11.67 -2.32
CA LYS A 39 1.94 10.73 -1.25
C LYS A 39 0.90 10.70 -0.11
N GLN A 40 0.29 11.85 0.22
CA GLN A 40 -0.75 11.97 1.25
C GLN A 40 -2.02 11.20 0.88
N THR A 41 -2.55 11.39 -0.32
CA THR A 41 -3.75 10.68 -0.81
C THR A 41 -3.51 9.18 -0.87
N PHE A 42 -2.32 8.76 -1.31
CA PHE A 42 -1.94 7.36 -1.36
C PHE A 42 -1.91 6.70 0.03
N GLN A 43 -1.38 7.39 1.03
CA GLN A 43 -1.39 6.92 2.42
C GLN A 43 -2.81 6.82 2.98
N ALA A 44 -3.65 7.82 2.75
CA ALA A 44 -5.05 7.79 3.19
C ALA A 44 -5.82 6.60 2.60
N VAL A 45 -5.60 6.27 1.32
CA VAL A 45 -6.22 5.10 0.68
C VAL A 45 -5.71 3.78 1.26
N LYS A 46 -4.41 3.67 1.57
CA LYS A 46 -3.86 2.48 2.24
C LYS A 46 -4.53 2.24 3.60
N ILE A 47 -4.71 3.31 4.39
CA ILE A 47 -5.38 3.26 5.69
C ILE A 47 -6.84 2.84 5.54
N GLU A 48 -7.60 3.47 4.63
CA GLU A 48 -9.02 3.14 4.41
C GLU A 48 -9.19 1.69 3.90
N LYS A 49 -8.28 1.20 3.06
CA LYS A 49 -8.25 -0.21 2.66
C LYS A 49 -8.03 -1.15 3.84
N GLN A 50 -7.07 -0.85 4.71
CA GLN A 50 -6.83 -1.63 5.91
C GLN A 50 -8.03 -1.55 6.87
N HIS A 51 -8.70 -0.40 6.93
CA HIS A 51 -9.90 -0.23 7.72
C HIS A 51 -11.07 -1.09 7.21
N ARG A 52 -11.28 -1.13 5.88
CA ARG A 52 -12.27 -2.00 5.21
C ARG A 52 -11.93 -3.48 5.29
N SER A 53 -10.65 -3.83 5.44
CA SER A 53 -10.22 -5.21 5.57
C SER A 53 -10.83 -5.85 6.82
N ASN A 54 -11.41 -7.03 6.64
CA ASN A 54 -11.84 -7.90 7.74
C ASN A 54 -10.68 -8.65 8.39
N VAL A 55 -9.44 -8.46 7.94
CA VAL A 55 -8.23 -9.12 8.45
C VAL A 55 -7.37 -8.12 9.21
N ILE A 56 -7.07 -8.44 10.47
CA ILE A 56 -6.08 -7.79 11.32
C ILE A 56 -4.81 -8.66 11.26
N ARG A 57 -3.71 -8.06 10.79
CA ARG A 57 -2.38 -8.67 10.87
C ARG A 57 -1.82 -8.42 12.27
N GLY A 58 -1.91 -9.42 13.15
CA GLY A 58 -1.28 -9.41 14.47
C GLY A 58 0.15 -9.98 14.40
N LYS A 59 0.86 -9.93 15.55
CA LYS A 59 2.25 -10.40 15.66
C LYS A 59 2.43 -11.89 15.33
N ASP A 60 1.45 -12.71 15.67
CA ASP A 60 1.57 -14.18 15.60
C ASP A 60 0.59 -14.83 14.61
N SER A 61 -0.51 -14.17 14.23
CA SER A 61 -1.46 -14.70 13.24
C SER A 61 -2.36 -13.63 12.62
N ASN A 62 -2.90 -13.95 11.44
CA ASN A 62 -3.98 -13.17 10.83
C ASN A 62 -5.30 -13.46 11.54
N GLN A 63 -5.80 -12.48 12.29
CA GLN A 63 -7.10 -12.58 12.96
C GLN A 63 -8.18 -11.86 12.15
N ARG A 64 -9.41 -12.37 12.18
CA ARG A 64 -10.55 -11.69 11.56
C ARG A 64 -11.16 -10.71 12.55
N LYS A 65 -11.56 -9.53 12.07
CA LYS A 65 -12.33 -8.57 12.86
C LYS A 65 -13.63 -9.23 13.33
N SER A 66 -13.99 -9.00 14.59
CA SER A 66 -15.28 -9.39 15.16
C SER A 66 -16.42 -8.61 14.50
N GLU A 67 -16.15 -7.38 14.07
CA GLU A 67 -17.12 -6.49 13.44
C GLU A 67 -16.91 -6.43 11.92
N LYS A 68 -18.03 -6.32 11.19
CA LYS A 68 -18.03 -6.13 9.74
C LYS A 68 -17.94 -4.65 9.42
N TYR A 69 -17.17 -4.31 8.38
CA TYR A 69 -17.20 -2.97 7.82
C TYR A 69 -18.62 -2.63 7.34
N SER A 70 -19.22 -1.58 7.90
CA SER A 70 -20.49 -1.02 7.45
C SER A 70 -20.23 0.29 6.72
N SER A 71 -20.78 0.43 5.51
CA SER A 71 -20.73 1.68 4.74
C SER A 71 -21.78 2.70 5.19
N LYS A 72 -22.67 2.33 6.12
CA LYS A 72 -23.68 3.22 6.68
C LYS A 72 -23.05 4.06 7.80
N LYS A 73 -22.90 5.35 7.55
CA LYS A 73 -22.83 6.38 8.59
C LYS A 73 -24.23 6.89 8.87
#